data_AF-A0A7V3D381-F1
#
_entry.id   AF-A0A7V3D381-F1
#
_cell.length_a   1.000
_cell.length_b   1.000
_cell.length_c   1.000
_cell.angle_alpha   90.00
_cell.angle_beta   90.00
_cell.angle_gamma   90.00
#
_symmetry.space_group_name_H-M   'P 1'
#
loop_
_entity.id
_entity.type
_entity.pdbx_description
1 polymer ?
#
loop_
_entity_poly.entity_id
_entity_poly.type
_entity_poly.pdbx_seq_one_letter_code
_entity_poly.pdbx_strand_id
1 'polypeptide(L)' 'MSTARDRLLELLKARALFFGRFVLASGQESPYYVNSKKVLFHSEFLALLGEQFYELTRDLDIQ' A
#
# COMPACT_ATOMS: atom_id res chain seq x y z
N MET A 1 -17.32 9.61 8.40
CA MET A 1 -16.67 10.30 7.25
C MET A 1 -15.53 9.41 6.79
N SER A 2 -15.40 9.12 5.49
CA SER A 2 -14.24 8.35 5.00
C SER A 2 -12.98 9.22 5.06
N THR A 3 -11.92 8.70 5.62
CA THR A 3 -10.63 9.39 5.72
C THR A 3 -9.78 9.15 4.45
N ALA A 4 -8.75 9.97 4.21
CA ALA A 4 -7.75 9.73 3.18
C ALA A 4 -7.11 8.32 3.29
N ARG A 5 -6.94 7.85 4.54
CA ARG A 5 -6.45 6.50 4.85
C ARG A 5 -7.40 5.40 4.38
N ASP A 6 -8.71 5.59 4.51
CA ASP A 6 -9.70 4.62 4.02
C ASP A 6 -9.63 4.52 2.50
N ARG A 7 -9.50 5.66 1.81
CA ARG A 7 -9.38 5.69 0.35
C ARG A 7 -8.09 5.01 -0.14
N LEU A 8 -6.98 5.21 0.56
CA LEU A 8 -5.73 4.49 0.29
C LEU A 8 -5.91 2.97 0.42
N LEU A 9 -6.58 2.53 1.48
CA LEU A 9 -6.83 1.11 1.72
C LEU A 9 -7.67 0.49 0.61
N GLU A 10 -8.70 1.20 0.14
CA GLU A 10 -9.51 0.78 -1.02
C GLU A 10 -8.66 0.59 -2.27
N LEU A 11 -7.83 1.58 -2.61
CA LEU A 11 -6.96 1.53 -3.79
C LEU A 11 -5.93 0.40 -3.70
N LEU A 12 -5.36 0.16 -2.51
CA LEU A 12 -4.46 -0.95 -2.24
C LEU A 12 -5.15 -2.31 -2.45
N LYS A 13 -6.33 -2.50 -1.85
CA LYS A 13 -7.12 -3.74 -2.01
C LYS A 13 -7.51 -3.98 -3.46
N ALA A 14 -7.90 -2.94 -4.19
CA ALA A 14 -8.36 -3.05 -5.57
C ALA A 14 -7.24 -3.36 -6.57
N ARG A 15 -6.00 -2.93 -6.30
CA ARG A 15 -4.92 -2.95 -7.31
C ARG A 15 -3.69 -3.77 -6.93
N ALA A 16 -3.46 -4.00 -5.63
CA ALA A 16 -2.23 -4.59 -5.12
C ALA A 16 -2.44 -5.84 -4.25
N LEU A 17 -3.68 -6.19 -3.90
CA LEU A 17 -4.00 -7.41 -3.15
C LEU A 17 -4.53 -8.51 -4.09
N PHE A 18 -3.93 -9.69 -4.03
CA PHE A 18 -4.30 -10.85 -4.83
C PHE A 18 -4.57 -12.04 -3.92
N PHE A 19 -5.58 -12.84 -4.25
CA PHE A 19 -5.92 -14.09 -3.56
C PHE A 19 -5.63 -15.29 -4.46
N GLY A 20 -5.14 -16.37 -3.87
CA GLY A 20 -4.66 -17.55 -4.58
C GLY A 20 -3.55 -18.25 -3.81
N ARG A 21 -2.89 -19.23 -4.42
CA ARG A 21 -1.74 -19.90 -3.78
C ARG A 21 -0.45 -19.26 -4.25
N PHE A 22 0.29 -18.66 -3.32
CA PHE A 22 1.58 -18.01 -3.60
C PHE A 22 2.68 -18.64 -2.76
N VAL A 23 3.87 -18.80 -3.35
CA VAL A 23 5.09 -19.11 -2.61
C VAL A 23 5.84 -17.80 -2.40
N LEU A 24 6.09 -17.45 -1.15
CA LEU A 24 6.78 -16.21 -0.78
C LEU A 24 8.29 -16.37 -0.89
N ALA A 25 9.03 -15.26 -0.83
CA ALA A 25 10.50 -15.27 -0.83
C ALA A 25 11.11 -16.07 0.33
N SER A 26 10.36 -16.26 1.43
CA SER A 26 10.73 -17.13 2.56
C SER A 26 10.55 -18.62 2.28
N GLY A 27 9.98 -19.00 1.12
CA GLY A 27 9.58 -20.37 0.80
C GLY A 27 8.23 -20.79 1.39
N GLN A 28 7.60 -19.96 2.21
CA GLN A 28 6.29 -20.26 2.79
C GLN A 28 5.16 -20.07 1.77
N GLU A 29 4.09 -20.85 1.92
CA GLU A 29 2.87 -20.68 1.15
C GLU A 29 1.92 -19.67 1.82
N SER A 30 1.27 -18.84 1.01
CA SER A 30 0.27 -17.86 1.47
C SER A 30 -0.97 -17.89 0.57
N PRO A 31 -2.18 -17.76 1.15
CA PRO A 31 -3.43 -17.64 0.39
C PRO A 31 -3.63 -16.24 -0.24
N TYR A 32 -2.70 -15.32 0.02
CA TYR A 32 -2.73 -13.97 -0.54
C TYR A 32 -1.32 -13.44 -0.83
N TYR A 33 -1.25 -12.47 -1.73
CA TYR A 33 -0.02 -11.77 -2.08
C TYR A 33 -0.30 -10.27 -2.22
N VAL A 34 0.57 -9.45 -1.63
CA VAL A 34 0.50 -7.99 -1.74
C VAL A 34 1.66 -7.51 -2.60
N ASN A 35 1.37 -6.87 -3.72
CA ASN A 35 2.37 -6.31 -4.64
C ASN A 35 2.13 -4.83 -4.91
N SER A 36 2.72 -3.97 -4.08
CA SER A 36 2.58 -2.52 -4.19
C SER A 36 3.05 -1.97 -5.53
N LYS A 37 3.94 -2.67 -6.26
CA LYS A 37 4.39 -2.23 -7.60
C LYS A 37 3.23 -2.10 -8.59
N LYS A 38 2.12 -2.80 -8.36
CA LYS A 38 0.92 -2.75 -9.22
C LYS A 38 0.09 -1.47 -9.05
N VAL A 39 0.30 -0.70 -7.98
CA VAL A 39 -0.43 0.53 -7.70
C VAL A 39 0.46 1.79 -7.75
N LEU A 40 1.78 1.63 -7.87
CA LEU A 40 2.75 2.73 -7.88
C LEU A 40 2.51 3.79 -8.96
N PHE A 41 1.88 3.48 -10.09
CA PHE A 41 1.60 4.45 -11.16
C PHE A 41 0.14 4.94 -11.17
N HIS A 42 -0.57 4.80 -10.05
CA HIS A 42 -1.90 5.35 -9.88
C HIS A 42 -1.82 6.73 -9.22
N SER A 43 -2.19 7.77 -9.97
CA SER A 43 -2.04 9.18 -9.56
C SER A 43 -2.67 9.48 -8.20
N GLU A 44 -3.94 9.10 -8.01
CA GLU A 44 -4.66 9.30 -6.75
C GLU A 44 -4.00 8.55 -5.59
N PHE A 45 -3.51 7.33 -5.84
CA PHE A 45 -2.86 6.53 -4.79
C PHE A 45 -1.56 7.19 -4.33
N LEU A 46 -0.73 7.62 -5.29
CA LEU A 46 0.54 8.28 -4.99
C LEU A 46 0.34 9.59 -4.22
N ALA A 47 -0.64 10.41 -4.62
CA ALA A 47 -0.92 11.67 -3.95
C ALA A 47 -1.30 11.44 -2.48
N LEU A 48 -2.27 10.54 -2.23
CA LEU A 48 -2.68 10.21 -0.87
C LEU A 48 -1.56 9.55 -0.07
N LEU A 49 -0.76 8.69 -0.70
CA LEU A 49 0.36 8.01 -0.03
C LEU A 49 1.42 9.01 0.43
N GLY A 50 1.72 10.02 -0.38
CA GLY A 50 2.67 11.08 -0.05
C GLY A 50 2.24 11.88 1.18
N GLU A 51 0.96 12.26 1.26
CA GLU A 51 0.42 12.95 2.44
C GLU A 51 0.52 12.09 3.70
N GLN A 52 0.18 10.80 3.62
CA GLN A 52 0.29 9.90 4.77
C GLN A 52 1.74 9.66 5.19
N PHE A 53 2.66 9.53 4.24
CA PHE A 53 4.09 9.42 4.55
C PHE A 53 4.57 10.68 5.27
N TYR A 54 4.25 11.87 4.75
CA TYR A 54 4.61 13.11 5.41
C TYR A 54 4.07 13.17 6.85
N GLU A 55 2.78 12.92 7.07
CA GLU A 55 2.21 12.96 8.42
C GLU A 55 2.83 11.93 9.38
N LEU A 56 3.27 10.77 8.87
CA LEU A 56 3.95 9.74 9.67
C LEU A 56 5.42 10.02 9.94
N THR A 57 6.06 10.91 9.16
CA THR A 57 7.49 11.17 9.24
C THR A 57 7.85 12.63 9.56
N ARG A 58 6.87 13.51 9.72
CA ARG A 58 7.06 14.96 9.93
C ARG A 58 7.84 15.32 11.20
N ASP A 59 7.90 14.42 12.16
CA ASP A 59 8.60 14.57 13.45
C ASP A 59 9.95 13.84 13.48
N LEU A 60 10.34 13.16 12.39
CA LEU A 60 11.65 12.56 12.30
C LEU A 60 12.73 13.64 12.21
N ASP A 61 13.73 13.54 13.10
CA ASP A 61 14.94 14.37 13.07
C ASP A 61 15.90 13.82 11.99
N ILE A 62 15.58 14.12 10.73
CA ILE A 62 16.36 13.75 9.55
C ILE A 62 17.04 14.98 8.95
N GLN A 63 18.32 14.83 8.58
CA GLN A 63 19.21 15.89 8.09
C GLN A 63 18.77 16.53 6.77
#